data_AF-A0AAW0DH83-F1
#
_entry.id   AF-A0AAW0DH83-F1
#
_cell.length_a   1.000
_cell.length_b   1.000
_cell.length_c   1.000
_cell.angle_alpha   90.00
_cell.angle_beta   90.00
_cell.angle_gamma   90.00
#
_symmetry.space_group_name_H-M   'P 1'
#
loop_
_entity.id
_entity.type
_entity.pdbx_description
1 polymer ?
#
loop_
_entity_poly.entity_id
_entity_poly.type
_entity_poly.pdbx_seq_one_letter_code
_entity_poly.pdbx_strand_id
1 'polypeptide(L)'
;VNIRPQLLRLAEFTDCDAPLHAPLSIKQELESALRFLEGSSCVDTSVLQKSPTPETPTFVKRRTNVAINRITTLEVLYEYPLGYTLEYPETSSTGCIGHLFHMDPDNWEDPALNIAYSRGGRVGRTVSGAVVKCLLLVDAKGIAVECSERHTTCQGSKICPNSDTEELSIPHTKASREDVRDRLKKDRDDRLQYVSPTRDIFLKTSAFLAALQKLGCGRPLHEVTTLSVSEEEEWEAKELYTYQVQRGYRAKEGLCEGRIVFDYDDNERPYVSCEHYNPKTNKDHFHDHSVNDGSYHLEYLEAIISGDEREAAQIEEAVLSLGYGPLADCSTVANCSQQKAYSFPHRDEAKNLTQPLMKRLECSSKFRVFEPKEEFRRACPMVLVVASGPHPHPVPLPTKTPPNVRTKLMELLGMLSEDLPDITPRRLIRHPLVQSFLTSKFPLIICPTL
;
A
#
# COMPACT_ATOMS: atom_id res chain seq x y z
N VAL A 1 -0.02 -0.18 -10.42
CA VAL A 1 0.04 -1.65 -10.28
C VAL A 1 0.93 -1.96 -9.10
N ASN A 2 0.46 -2.73 -8.11
CA ASN A 2 1.23 -3.06 -6.90
C ASN A 2 2.11 -4.29 -7.21
N ILE A 3 3.38 -4.04 -7.54
CA ILE A 3 4.38 -5.02 -8.01
C ILE A 3 5.04 -5.79 -6.86
N ARG A 4 4.76 -5.41 -5.61
CA ARG A 4 5.43 -5.91 -4.40
C ARG A 4 5.28 -7.43 -4.17
N PRO A 5 4.12 -8.07 -4.43
CA PRO A 5 4.00 -9.52 -4.26
C PRO A 5 4.80 -10.33 -5.29
N GLN A 6 5.05 -9.74 -6.46
CA GLN A 6 5.79 -10.36 -7.55
C GLN A 6 7.31 -10.26 -7.33
N LEU A 7 7.76 -9.22 -6.61
CA LEU A 7 9.16 -9.05 -6.20
C LEU A 7 9.55 -10.02 -5.08
N LEU A 8 8.65 -10.31 -4.14
CA LEU A 8 8.93 -11.26 -3.05
C LEU A 8 9.10 -12.71 -3.55
N ARG A 9 8.31 -13.18 -4.53
CA ARG A 9 8.49 -14.50 -5.17
C ARG A 9 9.73 -14.63 -6.05
N LEU A 10 10.36 -13.50 -6.41
CA LEU A 10 11.56 -13.49 -7.25
C LEU A 10 12.85 -13.64 -6.44
N ALA A 11 12.82 -13.25 -5.16
CA ALA A 11 13.92 -13.46 -4.22
C ALA A 11 14.12 -14.94 -3.82
N GLU A 12 13.09 -15.77 -4.00
CA GLU A 12 13.12 -17.22 -3.70
C GLU A 12 13.85 -18.06 -4.77
N PHE A 13 14.21 -17.47 -5.93
CA PHE A 13 14.75 -18.20 -7.09
C PHE A 13 16.25 -17.99 -7.37
N THR A 14 17.00 -17.31 -6.48
CA THR A 14 18.36 -16.80 -6.80
C THR A 14 19.54 -17.49 -6.11
N ASP A 15 19.40 -18.71 -5.61
CA ASP A 15 20.55 -19.52 -5.13
C ASP A 15 21.32 -20.26 -6.24
N CYS A 16 21.20 -19.82 -7.51
CA CYS A 16 21.96 -20.40 -8.62
C CYS A 16 22.86 -19.36 -9.30
N ASP A 17 24.15 -19.40 -8.96
CA ASP A 17 25.24 -18.70 -9.62
C ASP A 17 25.30 -19.04 -11.12
N ALA A 18 24.87 -18.11 -11.98
CA ALA A 18 25.21 -18.16 -13.40
C ALA A 18 25.38 -16.75 -13.99
N PRO A 19 26.56 -16.39 -14.53
CA PRO A 19 26.79 -15.10 -15.15
C PRO A 19 26.20 -15.06 -16.58
N LEU A 20 25.22 -14.18 -16.80
CA LEU A 20 24.71 -13.86 -18.13
C LEU A 20 25.72 -12.98 -18.89
N HIS A 21 26.46 -13.59 -19.82
CA HIS A 21 27.30 -12.87 -20.79
C HIS A 21 26.42 -12.14 -21.82
N ALA A 22 26.34 -10.81 -21.73
CA ALA A 22 25.71 -9.99 -22.77
C ALA A 22 26.54 -10.02 -24.08
N PRO A 23 25.89 -10.14 -25.26
CA PRO A 23 26.54 -10.05 -26.56
C PRO A 23 27.30 -8.74 -26.77
N LEU A 24 28.39 -8.79 -27.55
CA LEU A 24 29.28 -7.65 -27.80
C LEU A 24 28.56 -6.43 -28.41
N SER A 25 27.51 -6.66 -29.21
CA SER A 25 26.70 -5.62 -29.84
C SER A 25 25.92 -4.78 -28.81
N ILE A 26 25.38 -5.42 -27.78
CA ILE A 26 24.64 -4.74 -26.70
C ILE A 26 25.61 -3.90 -25.84
N LYS A 27 26.84 -4.39 -25.63
CA LYS A 27 27.89 -3.62 -24.94
C LYS A 27 28.30 -2.38 -25.74
N GLN A 28 28.40 -2.51 -27.06
CA GLN A 28 28.76 -1.40 -27.96
C GLN A 28 27.64 -0.34 -28.05
N GLU A 29 26.37 -0.73 -28.04
CA GLU A 29 25.23 0.21 -27.97
C GLU A 29 25.16 0.94 -26.62
N LEU A 30 25.42 0.25 -25.52
CA LEU A 30 25.53 0.85 -24.18
C LEU A 30 26.69 1.84 -24.07
N GLU A 31 27.86 1.52 -24.63
CA GLU A 31 29.00 2.44 -24.69
C GLU A 31 28.74 3.65 -25.60
N SER A 32 28.01 3.47 -26.69
CA SER A 32 27.60 4.57 -27.59
C SER A 32 26.60 5.52 -26.90
N ALA A 33 25.64 4.98 -26.15
CA ALA A 33 24.68 5.76 -25.37
C ALA A 33 25.34 6.52 -24.22
N LEU A 34 26.36 5.93 -23.57
CA LEU A 34 27.16 6.60 -22.53
C LEU A 34 27.97 7.78 -23.09
N ARG A 35 28.66 7.60 -24.24
CA ARG A 35 29.44 8.68 -24.87
C ARG A 35 28.56 9.84 -25.36
N PHE A 36 27.33 9.56 -25.77
CA PHE A 36 26.36 10.59 -26.16
C PHE A 36 25.90 11.46 -24.98
N LEU A 37 25.77 10.85 -23.79
CA LEU A 37 25.40 11.56 -22.56
C LEU A 37 26.58 12.38 -22.00
N GLU A 38 27.81 11.92 -22.16
CA GLU A 38 29.04 12.64 -21.76
C GLU A 38 29.34 13.86 -22.65
N GLY A 39 28.88 13.87 -23.90
CA GLY A 39 29.07 14.98 -24.85
C GLY A 39 28.14 16.19 -24.65
N SER A 40 27.18 16.12 -23.72
CA SER A 40 26.10 17.13 -23.58
C SER A 40 26.14 17.98 -22.30
N SER A 41 27.22 17.96 -21.51
CA SER A 41 27.41 18.95 -20.44
C SER A 41 28.83 19.52 -20.41
N CYS A 42 29.02 20.65 -21.08
CA CYS A 42 30.03 21.62 -20.70
C CYS A 42 29.52 22.38 -19.46
N VAL A 43 29.93 21.95 -18.26
CA VAL A 43 30.30 22.79 -17.10
C VAL A 43 31.21 21.95 -16.19
N ASP A 44 32.35 22.52 -15.82
CA ASP A 44 33.45 21.97 -14.99
C ASP A 44 33.04 20.97 -13.88
N THR A 45 33.48 19.73 -14.05
CA THR A 45 33.56 18.71 -13.00
C THR A 45 34.95 18.73 -12.35
N SER A 46 35.16 19.66 -11.43
CA SER A 46 36.32 19.62 -10.54
C SER A 46 35.96 19.89 -9.08
N VAL A 47 35.06 19.10 -8.49
CA VAL A 47 35.10 18.76 -7.05
C VAL A 47 34.54 17.35 -6.88
N LEU A 48 35.43 16.36 -6.82
CA LEU A 48 35.17 15.06 -6.21
C LEU A 48 34.99 15.29 -4.69
N GLN A 49 33.75 15.47 -4.25
CA GLN A 49 33.39 15.29 -2.84
C GLN A 49 32.49 14.07 -2.71
N LYS A 50 32.96 13.14 -1.87
CA LYS A 50 32.25 11.98 -1.35
C LYS A 50 30.79 12.35 -1.07
N SER A 51 29.86 11.62 -1.68
CA SER A 51 28.45 11.64 -1.29
C SER A 51 28.33 11.19 0.17
N PRO A 52 27.82 12.05 1.08
CA PRO A 52 27.48 11.61 2.42
C PRO A 52 26.17 10.82 2.38
N THR A 53 26.11 9.83 3.26
CA THR A 53 24.91 9.24 3.87
C THR A 53 23.79 10.29 4.04
N PRO A 54 22.49 9.94 3.95
CA PRO A 54 21.42 10.90 4.17
C PRO A 54 21.31 11.20 5.67
N GLU A 55 22.24 12.02 6.16
CA GLU A 55 22.08 12.76 7.39
C GLU A 55 20.94 13.76 7.18
N THR A 56 20.07 13.84 8.19
CA THR A 56 19.02 14.85 8.36
C THR A 56 19.47 16.21 7.85
N PRO A 57 18.71 16.91 6.98
CA PRO A 57 19.19 18.17 6.41
C PRO A 57 19.43 19.18 7.53
N THR A 58 20.69 19.59 7.65
CA THR A 58 21.28 20.39 8.73
C THR A 58 20.85 21.86 8.74
N PHE A 59 19.85 22.27 7.95
CA PHE A 59 19.41 23.67 7.88
C PHE A 59 17.88 23.80 7.88
N VAL A 60 17.24 23.24 8.90
CA VAL A 60 15.87 23.64 9.25
C VAL A 60 15.97 24.73 10.32
N LYS A 61 15.68 25.98 9.97
CA LYS A 61 15.61 27.05 10.97
C LYS A 61 14.38 26.81 11.83
N ARG A 62 14.58 26.82 13.15
CA ARG A 62 13.53 26.55 14.13
C ARG A 62 13.19 27.83 14.90
N ARG A 63 11.91 28.19 14.94
CA ARG A 63 11.36 29.24 15.82
C ARG A 63 10.28 28.63 16.70
N THR A 64 9.97 29.27 17.81
CA THR A 64 8.94 28.82 18.76
C THR A 64 7.96 29.93 19.07
N ASN A 65 6.73 29.59 19.45
CA ASN A 65 5.68 30.55 19.84
C ASN A 65 5.41 31.62 18.76
N VAL A 66 5.17 31.16 17.53
CA VAL A 66 5.02 32.04 16.36
C VAL A 66 3.56 32.25 16.03
N ALA A 67 3.07 33.49 16.14
CA ALA A 67 1.69 33.83 15.75
C ALA A 67 1.54 33.85 14.22
N ILE A 68 0.55 33.13 13.70
CA ILE A 68 0.23 33.14 12.25
C ILE A 68 -1.00 33.98 11.92
N ASN A 69 -1.87 34.20 12.91
CA ASN A 69 -2.99 35.12 12.89
C ASN A 69 -3.36 35.49 14.34
N ARG A 70 -4.48 36.21 14.56
CA ARG A 70 -4.91 36.65 15.90
C ARG A 70 -5.31 35.52 16.86
N ILE A 71 -5.58 34.32 16.34
CA ILE A 71 -6.17 33.19 17.08
C ILE A 71 -5.17 32.05 17.22
N THR A 72 -4.34 31.81 16.20
CA THR A 72 -3.48 30.63 16.10
C THR A 72 -2.01 31.02 16.29
N THR A 73 -1.40 30.41 17.30
CA THR A 73 0.04 30.47 17.57
C THR A 73 0.63 29.08 17.42
N LEU A 74 1.75 28.98 16.71
CA LEU A 74 2.50 27.76 16.51
C LEU A 74 3.45 27.55 17.69
N GLU A 75 3.46 26.35 18.25
CA GLU A 75 4.42 25.97 19.28
C GLU A 75 5.84 25.98 18.71
N VAL A 76 5.99 25.40 17.51
CA VAL A 76 7.24 25.36 16.74
C VAL A 76 6.94 25.70 15.28
N LEU A 77 7.82 26.47 14.66
CA LEU A 77 7.89 26.72 13.23
C LEU A 77 9.22 26.18 12.70
N TYR A 78 9.14 25.29 11.73
CA TYR A 78 10.26 24.80 10.95
C TYR A 78 10.28 25.51 9.59
N GLU A 79 11.42 26.06 9.20
CA GLU A 79 11.62 26.67 7.88
C GLU A 79 12.51 25.79 7.02
N TYR A 80 12.03 25.48 5.82
CA TYR A 80 12.66 24.58 4.89
C TYR A 80 13.15 25.33 3.64
N PRO A 81 14.38 25.07 3.19
CA PRO A 81 14.92 25.70 1.99
C PRO A 81 14.18 25.27 0.73
N LEU A 82 14.46 25.97 -0.37
CA LEU A 82 13.90 25.67 -1.68
C LEU A 82 14.16 24.21 -2.09
N GLY A 83 13.13 23.53 -2.61
CA GLY A 83 13.22 22.15 -3.08
C GLY A 83 13.17 21.07 -1.99
N TYR A 84 13.01 21.47 -0.72
CA TYR A 84 12.90 20.50 0.38
C TYR A 84 11.61 19.67 0.30
N THR A 85 11.72 18.36 0.51
CA THR A 85 10.59 17.43 0.53
C THR A 85 10.35 16.92 1.94
N LEU A 86 9.14 17.14 2.48
CA LEU A 86 8.73 16.66 3.80
C LEU A 86 7.56 15.66 3.67
N GLU A 87 7.79 14.42 4.09
CA GLU A 87 6.79 13.34 4.00
C GLU A 87 5.95 13.20 5.28
N TYR A 88 6.60 13.26 6.43
CA TYR A 88 5.96 13.09 7.73
C TYR A 88 6.11 14.38 8.55
N PRO A 89 5.26 15.39 8.32
CA PRO A 89 5.27 16.61 9.13
C PRO A 89 5.02 16.26 10.60
N GLU A 90 5.84 16.86 11.48
CA GLU A 90 5.64 16.81 12.93
C GLU A 90 4.31 17.48 13.30
N THR A 91 3.60 16.90 14.27
CA THR A 91 2.37 17.45 14.81
C THR A 91 2.52 17.70 16.31
N SER A 92 1.47 18.20 16.94
CA SER A 92 1.43 18.42 18.39
C SER A 92 0.16 17.82 18.98
N SER A 93 0.26 17.31 20.21
CA SER A 93 -0.87 16.79 20.97
C SER A 93 -1.78 17.91 21.50
N THR A 94 -1.23 19.08 21.79
CA THR A 94 -1.91 20.19 22.48
C THR A 94 -2.05 21.45 21.63
N GLY A 95 -1.18 21.63 20.63
CA GLY A 95 -1.13 22.84 19.83
C GLY A 95 -0.94 22.56 18.34
N CYS A 96 -0.15 23.42 17.70
CA CYS A 96 0.07 23.41 16.26
C CYS A 96 1.56 23.55 15.94
N ILE A 97 2.03 22.79 14.96
CA ILE A 97 3.38 22.87 14.41
C ILE A 97 3.29 23.44 13.01
N GLY A 98 4.14 24.41 12.69
CA GLY A 98 4.23 25.01 11.37
C GLY A 98 5.44 24.51 10.59
N HIS A 99 5.23 24.33 9.29
CA HIS A 99 6.23 23.95 8.31
C HIS A 99 6.17 24.96 7.17
N LEU A 100 7.13 25.89 7.14
CA LEU A 100 7.24 26.94 6.13
C LEU A 100 8.22 26.51 5.04
N PHE A 101 7.75 26.42 3.81
CA PHE A 101 8.53 26.01 2.64
C PHE A 101 8.84 27.21 1.78
N HIS A 102 10.10 27.39 1.43
CA HIS A 102 10.48 28.28 0.34
C HIS A 102 10.20 27.60 -1.01
N MET A 103 9.53 28.31 -1.91
CA MET A 103 9.00 27.79 -3.17
C MET A 103 9.66 28.46 -4.37
N ASP A 104 9.63 27.79 -5.51
CA ASP A 104 10.00 28.38 -6.79
C ASP A 104 8.75 29.06 -7.38
N PRO A 105 8.74 30.38 -7.61
CA PRO A 105 7.62 31.07 -8.23
C PRO A 105 7.30 30.57 -9.65
N ASP A 106 8.30 30.10 -10.39
CA ASP A 106 8.16 29.69 -11.78
C ASP A 106 7.84 28.18 -11.90
N ASN A 107 8.14 27.39 -10.86
CA ASN A 107 7.73 25.98 -10.74
C ASN A 107 7.00 25.72 -9.42
N TRP A 108 5.73 26.12 -9.35
CA TRP A 108 4.93 26.09 -8.13
C TRP A 108 4.34 24.70 -7.84
N GLU A 109 5.09 23.86 -7.13
CA GLU A 109 4.63 22.54 -6.67
C GLU A 109 4.09 22.59 -5.23
N ASP A 110 2.84 22.18 -4.99
CA ASP A 110 2.26 22.18 -3.65
C ASP A 110 3.02 21.21 -2.70
N PRO A 111 3.72 21.71 -1.66
CA PRO A 111 4.52 20.86 -0.77
C PRO A 111 3.65 19.86 0.01
N ALA A 112 2.37 20.14 0.18
CA ALA A 112 1.46 19.24 0.87
C ALA A 112 1.21 17.94 0.08
N LEU A 113 1.50 17.90 -1.23
CA LEU A 113 1.43 16.68 -2.05
C LEU A 113 2.47 15.63 -1.65
N ASN A 114 3.54 16.04 -0.96
CA ASN A 114 4.58 15.15 -0.44
C ASN A 114 4.20 14.46 0.87
N ILE A 115 3.17 14.94 1.56
CA ILE A 115 2.78 14.40 2.87
C ILE A 115 2.26 12.96 2.72
N ALA A 116 2.92 12.03 3.39
CA ALA A 116 2.67 10.59 3.33
C ALA A 116 1.47 10.12 4.17
N TYR A 117 1.07 10.90 5.19
CA TYR A 117 -0.17 10.64 5.92
C TYR A 117 -1.35 10.55 4.94
N SER A 118 -2.28 9.63 5.20
CA SER A 118 -3.46 9.42 4.34
C SER A 118 -4.40 10.62 4.39
N ARG A 119 -4.12 11.68 3.64
CA ARG A 119 -4.94 12.91 3.64
C ARG A 119 -6.25 12.70 2.90
N GLY A 120 -7.35 13.14 3.49
CA GLY A 120 -8.70 13.11 2.91
C GLY A 120 -9.70 13.89 3.78
N GLY A 121 -11.00 13.68 3.56
CA GLY A 121 -12.06 14.29 4.38
C GLY A 121 -12.43 15.72 3.97
N ARG A 122 -13.25 16.40 4.79
CA ARG A 122 -13.88 17.72 4.50
C ARG A 122 -12.86 18.73 3.95
N VAL A 123 -12.86 18.89 2.63
CA VAL A 123 -12.12 19.94 1.93
C VAL A 123 -12.88 21.24 2.17
N GLY A 124 -12.65 21.85 3.34
CA GLY A 124 -12.93 23.26 3.52
C GLY A 124 -11.90 24.03 2.71
N ARG A 125 -12.33 24.75 1.69
CA ARG A 125 -11.59 25.88 1.15
C ARG A 125 -12.25 27.14 1.69
N THR A 126 -11.50 28.21 1.88
CA THR A 126 -12.14 29.49 2.18
C THR A 126 -13.24 29.79 1.17
N VAL A 127 -14.38 30.29 1.65
CA VAL A 127 -15.50 30.71 0.81
C VAL A 127 -14.98 31.69 -0.24
N SER A 128 -15.39 31.52 -1.50
CA SER A 128 -15.02 32.44 -2.57
C SER A 128 -15.29 33.89 -2.15
N GLY A 129 -14.24 34.72 -2.12
CA GLY A 129 -14.31 36.12 -1.68
C GLY A 129 -13.80 36.43 -0.27
N ALA A 130 -13.56 35.43 0.59
CA ALA A 130 -12.96 35.66 1.91
C ALA A 130 -11.44 35.90 1.81
N VAL A 131 -10.97 37.05 2.27
CA VAL A 131 -9.54 37.40 2.32
C VAL A 131 -8.89 36.75 3.54
N VAL A 132 -8.03 35.76 3.34
CA VAL A 132 -7.19 35.19 4.39
C VAL A 132 -5.81 35.82 4.32
N LYS A 133 -5.28 36.24 5.47
CA LYS A 133 -3.89 36.72 5.60
C LYS A 133 -3.17 35.90 6.65
N CYS A 134 -1.94 35.52 6.35
CA CYS A 134 -1.04 34.85 7.29
C CYS A 134 0.10 35.82 7.62
N LEU A 135 0.40 36.01 8.91
CA LEU A 135 1.45 36.93 9.37
C LEU A 135 2.87 36.49 8.96
N LEU A 136 3.03 35.23 8.52
CA LEU A 136 4.31 34.70 8.01
C LEU A 136 4.47 34.82 6.50
N LEU A 137 3.37 35.02 5.77
CA LEU A 137 3.38 35.13 4.31
C LEU A 137 3.33 36.61 3.97
N VAL A 138 4.50 37.22 3.83
CA VAL A 138 4.69 38.66 3.65
C VAL A 138 5.43 38.98 2.37
N ASP A 139 5.17 40.16 1.81
CA ASP A 139 5.92 40.69 0.68
C ASP A 139 7.30 41.24 1.11
N ALA A 140 8.07 41.76 0.14
CA ALA A 140 9.37 42.38 0.39
C ALA A 140 9.33 43.60 1.34
N LYS A 141 8.15 44.19 1.58
CA LYS A 141 7.93 45.30 2.52
C LYS A 141 7.48 44.82 3.90
N GLY A 142 7.37 43.50 4.11
CA GLY A 142 6.90 42.90 5.36
C GLY A 142 5.38 42.95 5.53
N ILE A 143 4.62 43.22 4.46
CA ILE A 143 3.15 43.30 4.50
C ILE A 143 2.56 41.93 4.17
N ALA A 144 1.64 41.45 5.02
CA ALA A 144 0.98 40.17 4.81
C ALA A 144 0.17 40.14 3.50
N VAL A 145 0.46 39.16 2.65
CA VAL A 145 -0.19 38.96 1.34
C VAL A 145 -1.49 38.19 1.49
N GLU A 146 -2.35 38.28 0.47
CA GLU A 146 -3.58 37.49 0.44
C GLU A 146 -3.28 36.02 0.12
N CYS A 147 -3.89 35.14 0.90
CA CYS A 147 -3.69 33.72 0.85
C CYS A 147 -5.00 32.98 0.57
N SER A 148 -4.88 31.78 0.03
CA SER A 148 -5.90 30.74 0.08
C SER A 148 -5.60 29.79 1.24
N GLU A 149 -6.66 29.31 1.89
CA GLU A 149 -6.55 28.35 2.97
C GLU A 149 -7.25 27.04 2.58
N ARG A 150 -6.56 25.92 2.78
CA ARG A 150 -7.09 24.57 2.55
C ARG A 150 -6.97 23.72 3.80
N HIS A 151 -8.05 23.02 4.14
CA HIS A 151 -8.11 22.11 5.29
C HIS A 151 -8.19 20.67 4.81
N THR A 152 -7.38 19.80 5.43
CA THR A 152 -7.44 18.35 5.23
C THR A 152 -7.24 17.63 6.55
N THR A 153 -7.80 16.44 6.72
CA THR A 153 -7.53 15.58 7.89
C THR A 153 -6.78 14.32 7.46
N CYS A 154 -5.98 13.78 8.38
CA CYS A 154 -5.54 12.41 8.22
C CYS A 154 -6.77 11.49 8.30
N GLN A 155 -6.90 10.56 7.37
CA GLN A 155 -7.96 9.55 7.32
C GLN A 155 -7.64 8.33 8.18
N GLY A 156 -6.45 8.32 8.80
CA GLY A 156 -5.94 7.24 9.62
C GLY A 156 -5.49 6.03 8.81
N SER A 157 -5.58 4.87 9.45
CA SER A 157 -5.18 3.58 8.93
C SER A 157 -6.30 2.56 9.09
N LYS A 158 -6.16 1.42 8.45
CA LYS A 158 -7.05 0.27 8.62
C LYS A 158 -6.25 -0.90 9.19
N ILE A 159 -6.83 -1.63 10.11
CA ILE A 159 -6.22 -2.78 10.77
C ILE A 159 -7.14 -4.00 10.65
N CYS A 160 -6.57 -5.20 10.73
CA CYS A 160 -7.39 -6.41 10.86
C CYS A 160 -8.17 -6.35 12.20
N PRO A 161 -9.43 -6.76 12.28
CA PRO A 161 -10.14 -6.84 13.57
C PRO A 161 -9.48 -7.83 14.54
N ASN A 162 -8.80 -8.88 14.05
CA ASN A 162 -8.02 -9.84 14.83
C ASN A 162 -6.61 -9.32 15.18
N SER A 163 -6.40 -8.00 15.16
CA SER A 163 -5.16 -7.36 15.58
C SER A 163 -5.30 -6.77 16.97
N ASP A 164 -4.19 -6.60 17.67
CA ASP A 164 -4.15 -5.80 18.89
C ASP A 164 -4.44 -4.34 18.53
N THR A 165 -5.70 -3.94 18.72
CA THR A 165 -6.15 -2.58 18.43
C THR A 165 -5.51 -1.58 19.38
N GLU A 166 -5.18 -1.97 20.62
CA GLU A 166 -4.60 -1.07 21.61
C GLU A 166 -3.16 -0.74 21.25
N GLU A 167 -2.35 -1.74 20.93
CA GLU A 167 -0.96 -1.56 20.47
C GLU A 167 -0.91 -0.71 19.18
N LEU A 168 -1.79 -1.00 18.22
CA LEU A 168 -1.80 -0.30 16.94
C LEU A 168 -2.40 1.12 17.01
N SER A 169 -3.13 1.47 18.08
CA SER A 169 -3.71 2.80 18.26
C SER A 169 -2.82 3.75 19.07
N ILE A 170 -1.62 3.31 19.48
CA ILE A 170 -0.67 4.14 20.22
C ILE A 170 -0.37 5.43 19.43
N PRO A 171 -0.64 6.62 20.00
CA PRO A 171 -0.53 7.87 19.27
C PRO A 171 0.92 8.27 19.04
N HIS A 172 1.21 8.83 17.87
CA HIS A 172 2.48 9.50 17.57
C HIS A 172 2.27 10.93 17.09
N THR A 173 3.26 11.79 17.32
CA THR A 173 3.31 13.18 16.83
C THR A 173 4.48 13.43 15.88
N LYS A 174 5.40 12.46 15.78
CA LYS A 174 6.54 12.49 14.87
C LYS A 174 6.65 11.13 14.18
N ALA A 175 7.06 11.16 12.93
CA ALA A 175 7.39 9.96 12.16
C ALA A 175 8.47 10.31 11.14
N SER A 176 9.20 9.30 10.71
CA SER A 176 10.31 9.37 9.76
C SER A 176 10.27 8.18 8.81
N ARG A 177 11.14 8.22 7.79
CA ARG A 177 11.31 7.06 6.89
C ARG A 177 11.99 5.89 7.61
N GLU A 178 12.79 6.18 8.61
CA GLU A 178 13.43 5.20 9.50
C GLU A 178 12.35 4.43 10.27
N ASP A 179 11.36 5.11 10.85
CA ASP A 179 10.23 4.45 11.55
C ASP A 179 9.44 3.52 10.61
N VAL A 180 9.25 3.95 9.36
CA VAL A 180 8.61 3.11 8.33
C VAL A 180 9.48 1.89 8.00
N ARG A 181 10.80 2.08 7.89
CA ARG A 181 11.75 0.99 7.62
C ARG A 181 11.77 -0.02 8.76
N ASP A 182 11.81 0.46 10.00
CA ASP A 182 11.84 -0.38 11.20
C ASP A 182 10.54 -1.18 11.32
N ARG A 183 9.39 -0.53 11.08
CA ARG A 183 8.10 -1.22 10.98
C ARG A 183 8.11 -2.30 9.90
N LEU A 184 8.53 -1.97 8.68
CA LEU A 184 8.57 -2.94 7.57
C LEU A 184 9.55 -4.09 7.84
N LYS A 185 10.64 -3.81 8.58
CA LYS A 185 11.59 -4.83 9.02
C LYS A 185 10.94 -5.74 10.06
N LYS A 186 10.25 -5.20 11.08
CA LYS A 186 9.45 -5.99 12.04
C LYS A 186 8.43 -6.87 11.32
N ASP A 187 7.61 -6.28 10.43
CA ASP A 187 6.61 -7.03 9.63
C ASP A 187 7.24 -8.17 8.81
N ARG A 188 8.48 -7.98 8.33
CA ARG A 188 9.22 -8.99 7.58
C ARG A 188 9.80 -10.05 8.50
N ASP A 189 10.45 -9.65 9.58
CA ASP A 189 11.10 -10.55 10.51
C ASP A 189 10.05 -11.43 11.22
N ASP A 190 8.88 -10.88 11.57
CA ASP A 190 7.71 -11.63 12.06
C ASP A 190 7.23 -12.66 11.03
N ARG A 191 7.24 -12.30 9.73
CA ARG A 191 6.89 -13.24 8.66
C ARG A 191 7.91 -14.34 8.48
N LEU A 192 9.20 -14.01 8.60
CA LEU A 192 10.34 -14.92 8.43
C LEU A 192 10.49 -15.89 9.61
N GLN A 193 10.15 -15.44 10.82
CA GLN A 193 10.21 -16.25 12.04
C GLN A 193 9.43 -17.57 11.92
N TYR A 194 8.35 -17.56 11.14
CA TYR A 194 7.47 -18.71 10.96
C TYR A 194 7.51 -19.29 9.54
N VAL A 195 8.53 -18.98 8.72
CA VAL A 195 8.62 -19.57 7.37
C VAL A 195 8.89 -21.05 7.47
N SER A 196 7.93 -21.84 7.01
CA SER A 196 8.06 -23.27 6.80
C SER A 196 7.26 -23.67 5.55
N PRO A 197 7.69 -24.71 4.82
CA PRO A 197 6.89 -25.23 3.70
C PRO A 197 5.45 -25.56 4.10
N THR A 198 5.26 -26.07 5.33
CA THR A 198 3.92 -26.37 5.89
C THR A 198 3.06 -25.12 6.02
N ARG A 199 3.63 -23.99 6.47
CA ARG A 199 2.92 -22.72 6.53
C ARG A 199 2.51 -22.23 5.13
N ASP A 200 3.40 -22.32 4.15
CA ASP A 200 3.11 -21.85 2.79
C ASP A 200 1.99 -22.68 2.15
N ILE A 201 2.01 -24.00 2.33
CA ILE A 201 0.92 -24.91 1.93
C ILE A 201 -0.38 -24.51 2.63
N PHE A 202 -0.35 -24.28 3.93
CA PHE A 202 -1.54 -23.90 4.69
C PHE A 202 -2.11 -22.55 4.25
N LEU A 203 -1.26 -21.53 4.08
CA LEU A 203 -1.66 -20.20 3.60
C LEU A 203 -2.20 -20.26 2.16
N LYS A 204 -1.61 -21.09 1.29
CA LYS A 204 -2.13 -21.35 -0.06
C LYS A 204 -3.51 -22.01 0.00
N THR A 205 -3.70 -22.98 0.89
CA THR A 205 -4.98 -23.67 1.13
C THR A 205 -6.04 -22.71 1.64
N SER A 206 -5.71 -21.90 2.64
CA SER A 206 -6.59 -20.87 3.20
C SER A 206 -7.00 -19.83 2.16
N ALA A 207 -6.07 -19.37 1.32
CA ALA A 207 -6.37 -18.46 0.22
C ALA A 207 -7.26 -19.10 -0.85
N PHE A 208 -7.10 -20.39 -1.13
CA PHE A 208 -7.93 -21.14 -2.06
C PHE A 208 -9.35 -21.34 -1.52
N LEU A 209 -9.51 -21.73 -0.26
CA LEU A 209 -10.82 -21.80 0.41
C LEU A 209 -11.55 -20.46 0.37
N ALA A 210 -10.85 -19.37 0.65
CA ALA A 210 -11.44 -18.04 0.58
C ALA A 210 -11.85 -17.64 -0.86
N ALA A 211 -11.14 -18.13 -1.88
CA ALA A 211 -11.52 -17.95 -3.27
C ALA A 211 -12.77 -18.76 -3.63
N LEU A 212 -12.84 -20.03 -3.21
CA LEU A 212 -14.01 -20.90 -3.39
C LEU A 212 -15.24 -20.31 -2.72
N GLN A 213 -15.14 -19.86 -1.47
CA GLN A 213 -16.25 -19.25 -0.74
C GLN A 213 -16.76 -17.96 -1.40
N LYS A 214 -15.87 -17.22 -2.07
CA LYS A 214 -16.19 -15.94 -2.71
C LYS A 214 -16.76 -16.10 -4.13
N LEU A 215 -16.24 -17.05 -4.90
CA LEU A 215 -16.57 -17.21 -6.32
C LEU A 215 -17.59 -18.32 -6.57
N GLY A 216 -17.68 -19.30 -5.66
CA GLY A 216 -18.44 -20.52 -5.86
C GLY A 216 -18.02 -21.23 -7.15
N CYS A 217 -18.99 -21.81 -7.86
CA CYS A 217 -18.78 -22.46 -9.15
C CYS A 217 -18.40 -21.47 -10.28
N GLY A 218 -18.87 -20.22 -10.20
CA GLY A 218 -18.60 -19.18 -11.20
C GLY A 218 -19.22 -19.40 -12.59
N ARG A 219 -20.04 -20.45 -12.78
CA ARG A 219 -20.78 -20.76 -14.01
C ARG A 219 -22.21 -20.25 -13.98
N PRO A 220 -22.91 -20.15 -15.13
CA PRO A 220 -24.33 -19.79 -15.15
C PRO A 220 -25.18 -20.77 -14.33
N LEU A 221 -26.30 -20.28 -13.80
CA LEU A 221 -27.31 -21.08 -13.11
C LEU A 221 -27.87 -22.13 -14.08
N HIS A 222 -27.72 -23.41 -13.73
CA HIS A 222 -28.22 -24.53 -14.53
C HIS A 222 -29.49 -25.13 -13.92
N GLU A 223 -29.48 -25.32 -12.59
CA GLU A 223 -30.58 -25.84 -11.78
C GLU A 223 -30.72 -24.98 -10.53
N VAL A 224 -31.92 -24.90 -9.97
CA VAL A 224 -32.18 -24.17 -8.72
C VAL A 224 -31.68 -25.03 -7.56
N THR A 225 -30.76 -24.50 -6.77
CA THR A 225 -30.30 -25.16 -5.55
C THR A 225 -31.41 -25.09 -4.52
N THR A 226 -31.90 -26.25 -4.06
CA THR A 226 -32.90 -26.29 -2.97
C THR A 226 -32.20 -26.07 -1.64
N LEU A 227 -32.43 -24.92 -1.02
CA LEU A 227 -31.95 -24.60 0.32
C LEU A 227 -33.09 -24.81 1.32
N SER A 228 -32.75 -25.25 2.53
CA SER A 228 -33.64 -25.14 3.68
C SER A 228 -33.77 -23.68 4.12
N VAL A 229 -34.81 -23.35 4.89
CA VAL A 229 -35.03 -21.98 5.39
C VAL A 229 -33.81 -21.43 6.14
N SER A 230 -33.16 -22.27 6.96
CA SER A 230 -31.94 -21.89 7.69
C SER A 230 -30.77 -21.58 6.74
N GLU A 231 -30.61 -22.39 5.69
CA GLU A 231 -29.53 -22.22 4.72
C GLU A 231 -29.76 -20.99 3.82
N GLU A 232 -31.02 -20.64 3.55
CA GLU A 232 -31.40 -19.44 2.81
C GLU A 232 -31.05 -18.18 3.61
N GLU A 233 -31.35 -18.13 4.92
CA GLU A 233 -30.96 -17.03 5.80
C GLU A 233 -29.43 -16.85 5.88
N GLU A 234 -28.68 -17.96 5.99
CA GLU A 234 -27.22 -17.95 5.97
C GLU A 234 -26.65 -17.45 4.64
N TRP A 235 -27.27 -17.85 3.53
CA TRP A 235 -26.90 -17.42 2.20
C TRP A 235 -27.10 -15.92 2.00
N GLU A 236 -28.28 -15.40 2.38
CA GLU A 236 -28.58 -13.97 2.30
C GLU A 236 -27.61 -13.13 3.15
N ALA A 237 -27.31 -13.58 4.38
CA ALA A 237 -26.34 -12.93 5.25
C ALA A 237 -24.93 -12.91 4.62
N LYS A 238 -24.50 -14.02 4.02
CA LYS A 238 -23.21 -14.15 3.32
C LYS A 238 -23.16 -13.30 2.05
N GLU A 239 -24.23 -13.20 1.29
CA GLU A 239 -24.32 -12.35 0.11
C GLU A 239 -24.21 -10.87 0.50
N LEU A 240 -24.95 -10.45 1.54
CA LEU A 240 -24.88 -9.09 2.07
C LEU A 240 -23.45 -8.75 2.55
N TYR A 241 -22.80 -9.67 3.24
CA TYR A 241 -21.41 -9.52 3.67
C TYR A 241 -20.46 -9.39 2.46
N THR A 242 -20.61 -10.27 1.48
CA THR A 242 -19.80 -10.27 0.26
C THR A 242 -19.96 -8.97 -0.52
N TYR A 243 -21.18 -8.44 -0.61
CA TYR A 243 -21.46 -7.14 -1.20
C TYR A 243 -20.70 -6.01 -0.50
N GLN A 244 -20.62 -6.02 0.84
CA GLN A 244 -19.85 -5.03 1.60
C GLN A 244 -18.34 -5.15 1.32
N VAL A 245 -17.80 -6.37 1.34
CA VAL A 245 -16.39 -6.70 1.02
C VAL A 245 -16.04 -6.22 -0.40
N GLN A 246 -16.94 -6.42 -1.36
CA GLN A 246 -16.77 -6.07 -2.76
C GLN A 246 -17.11 -4.61 -3.08
N ARG A 247 -17.17 -3.70 -2.12
CA ARG A 247 -17.44 -2.26 -2.35
C ARG A 247 -18.79 -1.99 -3.05
N GLY A 248 -19.77 -2.86 -2.87
CA GLY A 248 -21.08 -2.73 -3.50
C GLY A 248 -21.13 -3.18 -4.96
N TYR A 249 -20.11 -3.88 -5.45
CA TYR A 249 -20.27 -4.70 -6.65
C TYR A 249 -21.17 -5.87 -6.27
N ARG A 250 -22.34 -5.96 -6.92
CA ARG A 250 -23.17 -7.16 -6.86
C ARG A 250 -22.47 -8.27 -7.64
N ALA A 251 -22.57 -9.49 -7.13
CA ALA A 251 -22.23 -10.67 -7.92
C ALA A 251 -23.05 -10.65 -9.22
N LYS A 252 -22.52 -11.28 -10.28
CA LYS A 252 -23.30 -11.44 -11.51
C LYS A 252 -24.54 -12.28 -11.17
N GLU A 253 -25.71 -11.76 -11.50
CA GLU A 253 -26.97 -12.49 -11.36
C GLU A 253 -26.97 -13.70 -12.30
N GLY A 254 -27.60 -14.80 -11.86
CA GLY A 254 -27.67 -16.04 -12.65
C GLY A 254 -26.37 -16.85 -12.67
N LEU A 255 -25.57 -16.79 -11.60
CA LEU A 255 -24.49 -17.74 -11.37
C LEU A 255 -25.02 -18.99 -10.64
N CYS A 256 -24.30 -20.10 -10.78
CA CYS A 256 -24.59 -21.36 -10.13
C CYS A 256 -24.43 -21.24 -8.61
N GLU A 257 -25.49 -21.62 -7.89
CA GLU A 257 -25.60 -21.60 -6.43
C GLU A 257 -25.18 -22.93 -5.78
N GLY A 258 -24.71 -23.87 -6.59
CA GLY A 258 -24.36 -25.21 -6.14
C GLY A 258 -23.23 -25.22 -5.11
N ARG A 259 -23.37 -26.09 -4.12
CA ARG A 259 -22.37 -26.31 -3.07
C ARG A 259 -21.06 -26.78 -3.67
N ILE A 260 -19.96 -26.38 -3.04
CA ILE A 260 -18.65 -26.93 -3.32
C ILE A 260 -18.49 -28.18 -2.46
N VAL A 261 -18.07 -29.28 -3.08
CA VAL A 261 -17.92 -30.60 -2.48
C VAL A 261 -16.47 -31.03 -2.62
N PHE A 262 -15.96 -31.69 -1.58
CA PHE A 262 -14.68 -32.38 -1.59
C PHE A 262 -14.97 -33.89 -1.64
N ASP A 263 -14.37 -34.59 -2.58
CA ASP A 263 -14.66 -36.01 -2.81
C ASP A 263 -13.44 -36.70 -3.46
N TYR A 264 -13.53 -38.02 -3.62
CA TYR A 264 -12.47 -38.88 -4.13
C TYR A 264 -12.89 -39.54 -5.44
N ASP A 265 -11.98 -39.59 -6.41
CA ASP A 265 -12.23 -40.31 -7.66
C ASP A 265 -12.14 -41.84 -7.47
N ASP A 266 -12.43 -42.60 -8.53
CA ASP A 266 -12.34 -44.07 -8.51
C ASP A 266 -10.92 -44.61 -8.17
N ASN A 267 -9.89 -43.75 -8.22
CA ASN A 267 -8.52 -44.07 -7.85
C ASN A 267 -8.12 -43.50 -6.48
N GLU A 268 -9.10 -43.14 -5.64
CA GLU A 268 -8.90 -42.54 -4.32
C GLU A 268 -8.13 -41.20 -4.35
N ARG A 269 -8.23 -40.45 -5.46
CA ARG A 269 -7.58 -39.14 -5.59
C ARG A 269 -8.56 -38.03 -5.22
N PRO A 270 -8.20 -37.13 -4.29
CA PRO A 270 -9.07 -36.05 -3.88
C PRO A 270 -9.28 -35.03 -5.01
N TYR A 271 -10.49 -34.49 -5.08
CA TYR A 271 -10.85 -33.37 -5.94
C TYR A 271 -11.86 -32.45 -5.25
N VAL A 272 -11.97 -31.23 -5.79
CA VAL A 272 -13.00 -30.28 -5.39
C VAL A 272 -13.89 -30.01 -6.58
N SER A 273 -15.20 -30.13 -6.42
CA SER A 273 -16.16 -29.85 -7.49
C SER A 273 -17.38 -29.09 -7.00
N CYS A 274 -18.15 -28.55 -7.92
CA CYS A 274 -19.53 -28.14 -7.65
C CYS A 274 -20.43 -29.37 -7.59
N GLU A 275 -21.46 -29.37 -6.75
CA GLU A 275 -22.43 -30.48 -6.64
C GLU A 275 -23.20 -30.77 -7.95
N HIS A 276 -23.34 -29.77 -8.82
CA HIS A 276 -23.95 -29.93 -10.15
C HIS A 276 -22.96 -30.38 -11.23
N TYR A 277 -21.68 -30.55 -10.89
CA TYR A 277 -20.72 -31.12 -11.83
C TYR A 277 -21.05 -32.60 -12.06
N ASN A 278 -21.21 -32.98 -13.32
CA ASN A 278 -21.40 -34.37 -13.70
C ASN A 278 -20.56 -34.68 -14.94
N PRO A 279 -19.61 -35.63 -14.86
CA PRO A 279 -18.72 -35.94 -15.97
C PRO A 279 -19.44 -36.54 -17.19
N LYS A 280 -20.68 -37.02 -17.03
CA LYS A 280 -21.49 -37.62 -18.11
C LYS A 280 -22.48 -36.62 -18.71
N THR A 281 -23.07 -35.76 -17.90
CA THR A 281 -24.19 -34.89 -18.31
C THR A 281 -23.85 -33.40 -18.32
N ASN A 282 -22.99 -32.92 -17.42
CA ASN A 282 -22.74 -31.49 -17.23
C ASN A 282 -21.29 -31.20 -16.78
N LYS A 283 -20.40 -31.01 -17.76
CA LYS A 283 -18.97 -30.75 -17.53
C LYS A 283 -18.62 -29.27 -17.36
N ASP A 284 -19.61 -28.38 -17.48
CA ASP A 284 -19.33 -26.95 -17.48
C ASP A 284 -19.04 -26.42 -16.08
N HIS A 285 -19.54 -27.09 -15.04
CA HIS A 285 -19.36 -26.69 -13.65
C HIS A 285 -17.92 -26.83 -13.14
N PHE A 286 -17.63 -26.15 -12.03
CA PHE A 286 -16.32 -26.17 -11.39
C PHE A 286 -15.92 -27.59 -10.98
N HIS A 287 -14.69 -27.98 -11.34
CA HIS A 287 -14.08 -29.25 -11.01
C HIS A 287 -12.55 -29.10 -11.06
N ASP A 288 -11.87 -29.46 -9.98
CA ASP A 288 -10.43 -29.24 -9.80
C ASP A 288 -9.75 -30.44 -9.13
N HIS A 289 -8.91 -31.14 -9.90
CA HIS A 289 -8.01 -32.20 -9.41
C HIS A 289 -6.64 -31.69 -8.98
N SER A 290 -6.33 -30.40 -9.19
CA SER A 290 -5.02 -29.84 -8.84
C SER A 290 -4.77 -29.83 -7.35
N VAL A 291 -5.81 -29.97 -6.52
CA VAL A 291 -5.67 -30.12 -5.06
C VAL A 291 -4.80 -31.33 -4.67
N ASN A 292 -4.73 -32.36 -5.51
CA ASN A 292 -3.94 -33.58 -5.27
C ASN A 292 -2.44 -33.44 -5.61
N ASP A 293 -1.97 -32.30 -6.09
CA ASP A 293 -0.56 -32.11 -6.49
C ASP A 293 0.42 -31.93 -5.31
N GLY A 294 -0.08 -32.01 -4.07
CA GLY A 294 0.70 -31.77 -2.84
C GLY A 294 0.85 -30.30 -2.46
N SER A 295 0.23 -29.38 -3.20
CA SER A 295 0.25 -27.94 -2.91
C SER A 295 -0.69 -27.51 -1.77
N TYR A 296 -1.56 -28.40 -1.31
CA TYR A 296 -2.68 -28.08 -0.43
C TYR A 296 -2.70 -28.99 0.78
N HIS A 297 -3.19 -28.46 1.90
CA HIS A 297 -3.45 -29.22 3.10
C HIS A 297 -4.79 -29.93 2.96
N LEU A 298 -4.77 -31.17 2.50
CA LEU A 298 -5.96 -31.93 2.13
C LEU A 298 -6.94 -32.11 3.30
N GLU A 299 -6.45 -32.54 4.48
CA GLU A 299 -7.28 -32.75 5.68
C GLU A 299 -8.03 -31.47 6.09
N TYR A 300 -7.34 -30.32 6.06
CA TYR A 300 -7.97 -29.04 6.38
C TYR A 300 -9.00 -28.62 5.33
N LEU A 301 -8.72 -28.89 4.06
CA LEU A 301 -9.61 -28.56 2.97
C LEU A 301 -10.88 -29.43 3.00
N GLU A 302 -10.72 -30.73 3.26
CA GLU A 302 -11.82 -31.67 3.50
C GLU A 302 -12.67 -31.22 4.69
N ALA A 303 -12.06 -31.00 5.86
CA ALA A 303 -12.78 -30.61 7.08
C ALA A 303 -13.58 -29.31 6.90
N ILE A 304 -13.03 -28.29 6.23
CA ILE A 304 -13.74 -27.03 6.00
C ILE A 304 -14.89 -27.19 4.99
N ILE A 305 -14.71 -27.98 3.93
CA ILE A 305 -15.73 -28.15 2.88
C ILE A 305 -16.85 -29.09 3.33
N SER A 306 -16.52 -30.16 4.06
CA SER A 306 -17.50 -31.11 4.61
C SER A 306 -18.24 -30.58 5.84
N GLY A 307 -17.73 -29.51 6.46
CA GLY A 307 -18.29 -28.95 7.68
C GLY A 307 -17.88 -29.71 8.96
N ASP A 308 -16.79 -30.49 8.94
CA ASP A 308 -16.22 -31.06 10.17
C ASP A 308 -15.52 -29.97 11.00
N GLU A 309 -16.31 -29.29 11.82
CA GLU A 309 -15.82 -28.23 12.72
C GLU A 309 -14.77 -28.73 13.72
N ARG A 310 -14.85 -29.99 14.13
CA ARG A 310 -13.96 -30.56 15.15
C ARG A 310 -12.57 -30.77 14.59
N GLU A 311 -12.48 -31.39 13.41
CA GLU A 311 -11.20 -31.61 12.73
C GLU A 311 -10.58 -30.26 12.30
N ALA A 312 -11.39 -29.36 11.74
CA ALA A 312 -10.94 -28.02 11.39
C ALA A 312 -10.37 -27.28 12.61
N ALA A 313 -11.04 -27.34 13.77
CA ALA A 313 -10.56 -26.72 15.00
C ALA A 313 -9.24 -27.32 15.50
N GLN A 314 -9.09 -28.65 15.44
CA GLN A 314 -7.84 -29.32 15.85
C GLN A 314 -6.65 -28.89 14.98
N ILE A 315 -6.84 -28.84 13.67
CA ILE A 315 -5.81 -28.37 12.74
C ILE A 315 -5.49 -26.90 12.99
N GLU A 316 -6.50 -26.05 13.18
CA GLU A 316 -6.34 -24.62 13.45
C GLU A 316 -5.59 -24.36 14.77
N GLU A 317 -5.85 -25.13 15.82
CA GLU A 317 -5.15 -25.05 17.10
C GLU A 317 -3.68 -25.53 16.96
N ALA A 318 -3.44 -26.58 16.18
CA ALA A 318 -2.09 -27.04 15.89
C ALA A 318 -1.27 -25.96 15.15
N VAL A 319 -1.83 -25.30 14.13
CA VAL A 319 -1.11 -24.22 13.42
C VAL A 319 -1.01 -22.93 14.23
N LEU A 320 -1.95 -22.66 15.13
CA LEU A 320 -1.85 -21.54 16.07
C LEU A 320 -0.62 -21.68 16.96
N SER A 321 -0.30 -22.88 17.44
CA SER A 321 0.92 -23.14 18.22
C SER A 321 2.21 -22.82 17.45
N LEU A 322 2.13 -22.79 16.11
CA LEU A 322 3.20 -22.44 15.19
C LEU A 322 3.16 -20.97 14.75
N GLY A 323 2.24 -20.15 15.30
CA GLY A 323 2.17 -18.70 15.06
C GLY A 323 1.49 -18.28 13.75
N TYR A 324 0.69 -19.14 13.11
CA TYR A 324 -0.05 -18.79 11.89
C TYR A 324 -1.44 -19.44 11.82
N GLY A 325 -2.23 -19.05 10.82
CA GLY A 325 -3.56 -19.60 10.57
C GLY A 325 -4.70 -18.65 10.98
N PRO A 326 -5.96 -19.11 10.91
CA PRO A 326 -7.14 -18.27 11.10
C PRO A 326 -7.32 -17.75 12.53
N LEU A 327 -6.78 -18.48 13.51
CA LEU A 327 -6.81 -18.16 14.93
C LEU A 327 -5.63 -17.29 15.39
N ALA A 328 -4.59 -17.14 14.56
CA ALA A 328 -3.40 -16.40 14.95
C ALA A 328 -3.65 -14.88 14.93
N ASP A 329 -2.97 -14.18 15.82
CA ASP A 329 -2.98 -12.71 15.88
C ASP A 329 -2.50 -12.12 14.55
N CYS A 330 -3.16 -11.05 14.11
CA CYS A 330 -2.88 -10.43 12.84
C CYS A 330 -2.23 -9.06 13.03
N SER A 331 -1.04 -8.83 12.48
CA SER A 331 -0.40 -7.50 12.48
C SER A 331 -0.72 -6.66 11.23
N THR A 332 -1.69 -7.11 10.41
CA THR A 332 -1.94 -6.47 9.11
C THR A 332 -2.51 -5.06 9.29
N VAL A 333 -1.75 -4.08 8.79
CA VAL A 333 -2.15 -2.68 8.73
C VAL A 333 -2.06 -2.17 7.30
N ALA A 334 -3.15 -1.57 6.83
CA ALA A 334 -3.27 -0.96 5.51
C ALA A 334 -3.56 0.53 5.62
N ASN A 335 -3.24 1.28 4.56
CA ASN A 335 -3.62 2.69 4.49
C ASN A 335 -5.14 2.83 4.33
N CYS A 336 -5.72 3.94 4.79
CA CYS A 336 -7.19 4.12 4.74
C CYS A 336 -7.77 4.05 3.32
N SER A 337 -7.00 4.44 2.30
CA SER A 337 -7.40 4.37 0.89
C SER A 337 -7.29 2.97 0.26
N GLN A 338 -6.63 2.02 0.93
CA GLN A 338 -6.39 0.66 0.42
C GLN A 338 -7.59 -0.29 0.69
N GLN A 339 -7.41 -1.58 0.39
CA GLN A 339 -8.42 -2.65 0.40
C GLN A 339 -9.36 -2.60 1.62
N LYS A 340 -10.63 -2.97 1.42
CA LYS A 340 -11.65 -3.00 2.49
C LYS A 340 -11.59 -4.26 3.34
N ALA A 341 -11.15 -5.38 2.77
CA ALA A 341 -11.07 -6.67 3.45
C ALA A 341 -9.65 -7.23 3.38
N TYR A 342 -9.30 -8.01 4.40
CA TYR A 342 -8.06 -8.76 4.42
C TYR A 342 -8.13 -9.98 3.49
N SER A 343 -6.98 -10.38 2.94
CA SER A 343 -6.93 -11.47 1.95
C SER A 343 -6.93 -12.86 2.58
N PHE A 344 -6.53 -12.98 3.85
CA PHE A 344 -6.58 -14.24 4.57
C PHE A 344 -7.80 -14.27 5.48
N PRO A 345 -8.53 -15.40 5.51
CA PRO A 345 -9.67 -15.53 6.38
C PRO A 345 -9.26 -15.71 7.84
N HIS A 346 -10.11 -15.26 8.74
CA HIS A 346 -10.02 -15.44 10.18
C HIS A 346 -11.32 -16.07 10.69
N ARG A 347 -11.28 -16.66 11.88
CA ARG A 347 -12.50 -17.06 12.58
C ARG A 347 -13.14 -15.81 13.20
N ASP A 348 -14.44 -15.63 12.98
CA ASP A 348 -15.23 -14.61 13.65
C ASP A 348 -15.74 -15.08 15.03
N GLU A 349 -16.54 -14.26 15.71
CA GLU A 349 -17.10 -14.59 17.04
C GLU A 349 -18.03 -15.82 17.01
N ALA A 350 -18.65 -16.10 15.86
CA ALA A 350 -19.48 -17.27 15.62
C ALA A 350 -18.66 -18.47 15.14
N LYS A 351 -17.33 -18.39 15.15
CA LYS A 351 -16.38 -19.39 14.62
C LYS A 351 -16.54 -19.65 13.13
N ASN A 352 -17.14 -18.76 12.37
CA ASN A 352 -17.17 -18.88 10.91
C ASN A 352 -15.85 -18.41 10.32
N LEU A 353 -15.36 -19.13 9.32
CA LEU A 353 -14.18 -18.73 8.56
C LEU A 353 -14.58 -17.65 7.55
N THR A 354 -14.24 -16.39 7.83
CA THR A 354 -14.66 -15.23 7.02
C THR A 354 -13.47 -14.35 6.63
N GLN A 355 -13.60 -13.58 5.54
CA GLN A 355 -12.61 -12.56 5.17
C GLN A 355 -12.92 -11.24 5.89
N PRO A 356 -12.23 -10.90 7.00
CA PRO A 356 -12.67 -9.78 7.81
C PRO A 356 -12.58 -8.45 7.07
N LEU A 357 -13.62 -7.63 7.26
CA LEU A 357 -13.58 -6.21 6.93
C LEU A 357 -12.58 -5.51 7.86
N MET A 358 -11.66 -4.77 7.25
CA MET A 358 -10.63 -4.06 7.98
C MET A 358 -11.24 -2.93 8.82
N LYS A 359 -10.98 -2.94 10.12
CA LYS A 359 -11.42 -1.92 11.08
C LYS A 359 -10.64 -0.63 10.83
N ARG A 360 -11.34 0.51 10.82
CA ARG A 360 -10.70 1.82 10.64
C ARG A 360 -10.24 2.39 11.98
N LEU A 361 -8.99 2.82 12.04
CA LEU A 361 -8.47 3.68 13.09
C LEU A 361 -8.68 5.13 12.66
N GLU A 362 -9.70 5.78 13.24
CA GLU A 362 -10.04 7.17 12.95
C GLU A 362 -8.93 8.11 13.46
N CYS A 363 -8.60 9.13 12.67
CA CYS A 363 -7.58 10.11 13.03
C CYS A 363 -8.17 11.52 13.06
N SER A 364 -7.90 12.24 14.15
CA SER A 364 -8.34 13.62 14.34
C SER A 364 -7.30 14.65 13.93
N SER A 365 -6.11 14.21 13.48
CA SER A 365 -5.03 15.09 13.04
C SER A 365 -5.42 15.91 11.81
N LYS A 366 -5.09 17.19 11.85
CA LYS A 366 -5.49 18.22 10.88
C LYS A 366 -4.26 18.84 10.23
N PHE A 367 -4.39 19.13 8.94
CA PHE A 367 -3.44 19.91 8.17
C PHE A 367 -4.16 21.13 7.57
N ARG A 368 -3.64 22.32 7.84
CA ARG A 368 -4.06 23.58 7.22
C ARG A 368 -2.93 24.07 6.32
N VAL A 369 -3.22 24.34 5.07
CA VAL A 369 -2.23 24.86 4.11
C VAL A 369 -2.60 26.30 3.78
N PHE A 370 -1.68 27.22 4.05
CA PHE A 370 -1.76 28.61 3.63
C PHE A 370 -0.85 28.81 2.43
N GLU A 371 -1.46 29.22 1.33
CA GLU A 371 -0.78 29.41 0.06
C GLU A 371 -1.11 30.81 -0.47
N PRO A 372 -0.11 31.66 -0.79
CA PRO A 372 -0.34 32.95 -1.43
C PRO A 372 -1.19 32.78 -2.70
N LYS A 373 -2.10 33.73 -2.97
CA LYS A 373 -2.78 33.73 -4.28
C LYS A 373 -1.75 33.88 -5.40
N GLU A 374 -2.12 33.41 -6.60
CA GLU A 374 -1.22 33.32 -7.74
C GLU A 374 -0.50 34.64 -8.06
N GLU A 375 -1.24 35.75 -8.02
CA GLU A 375 -0.71 37.11 -8.22
C GLU A 375 0.36 37.55 -7.19
N PHE A 376 0.40 36.94 -6.00
CA PHE A 376 1.36 37.25 -4.93
C PHE A 376 2.51 36.24 -4.82
N ARG A 377 2.52 35.14 -5.59
CA ARG A 377 3.55 34.08 -5.48
C ARG A 377 4.97 34.58 -5.72
N ARG A 378 5.16 35.52 -6.65
CA ARG A 378 6.47 36.14 -6.90
C ARG A 378 6.93 37.07 -5.77
N ALA A 379 5.99 37.74 -5.11
CA ALA A 379 6.29 38.64 -4.00
C ALA A 379 6.50 37.89 -2.67
N CYS A 380 5.83 36.75 -2.51
CA CYS A 380 5.92 35.88 -1.34
C CYS A 380 6.03 34.42 -1.80
N PRO A 381 7.22 33.92 -2.12
CA PRO A 381 7.43 32.56 -2.60
C PRO A 381 7.53 31.57 -1.44
N MET A 382 6.50 31.55 -0.59
CA MET A 382 6.46 30.72 0.61
C MET A 382 5.10 30.08 0.78
N VAL A 383 5.08 28.84 1.28
CA VAL A 383 3.86 28.09 1.64
C VAL A 383 3.99 27.62 3.07
N LEU A 384 2.94 27.80 3.87
CA LEU A 384 2.90 27.34 5.25
C LEU A 384 1.95 26.16 5.39
N VAL A 385 2.45 25.03 5.90
CA VAL A 385 1.64 23.89 6.33
C VAL A 385 1.60 23.88 7.85
N VAL A 386 0.41 23.91 8.44
CA VAL A 386 0.18 23.81 9.88
C VAL A 386 -0.43 22.46 10.19
N ALA A 387 0.23 21.69 11.04
CA ALA A 387 -0.21 20.37 11.48
C ALA A 387 -0.59 20.38 12.97
N SER A 388 -1.68 19.70 13.32
CA SER A 388 -2.14 19.60 14.71
C SER A 388 -2.88 18.30 15.00
N GLY A 389 -2.84 17.88 16.26
CA GLY A 389 -3.43 16.63 16.72
C GLY A 389 -2.49 15.43 16.55
N PRO A 390 -2.48 14.50 17.52
CA PRO A 390 -1.71 13.28 17.42
C PRO A 390 -2.33 12.31 16.40
N HIS A 391 -1.54 11.33 15.97
CA HIS A 391 -1.94 10.26 15.06
C HIS A 391 -2.13 8.94 15.84
N PRO A 392 -3.37 8.55 16.20
CA PRO A 392 -3.66 7.30 16.93
C PRO A 392 -3.73 6.10 15.98
N HIS A 393 -2.66 5.88 15.23
CA HIS A 393 -2.52 4.78 14.29
C HIS A 393 -1.04 4.55 14.00
N PRO A 394 -0.64 3.40 13.42
CA PRO A 394 0.75 3.17 13.04
C PRO A 394 1.15 4.12 11.91
N VAL A 395 2.46 4.39 11.78
CA VAL A 395 2.99 5.25 10.72
C VAL A 395 2.57 4.69 9.36
N PRO A 396 1.74 5.42 8.58
CA PRO A 396 1.19 4.89 7.34
C PRO A 396 2.29 4.77 6.29
N LEU A 397 2.17 3.77 5.41
CA LEU A 397 3.07 3.65 4.28
C LEU A 397 2.78 4.77 3.27
N PRO A 398 3.80 5.36 2.62
CA PRO A 398 3.55 6.36 1.58
C PRO A 398 2.63 5.78 0.49
N THR A 399 1.46 6.38 0.32
CA THR A 399 0.47 5.94 -0.69
C THR A 399 0.70 6.56 -2.05
N LYS A 400 1.35 7.73 -2.07
CA LYS A 400 1.62 8.52 -3.26
C LYS A 400 3.11 8.56 -3.50
N THR A 401 3.49 8.39 -4.77
CA THR A 401 4.84 8.69 -5.22
C THR A 401 5.01 10.22 -5.18
N PRO A 402 6.01 10.74 -4.44
CA PRO A 402 6.31 12.17 -4.43
C PRO A 402 6.44 12.74 -5.86
N PRO A 403 5.97 13.98 -6.15
CA PRO A 403 5.97 14.54 -7.50
C PRO A 403 7.34 14.51 -8.17
N ASN A 404 8.41 14.86 -7.47
CA ASN A 404 9.78 14.81 -7.98
C ASN A 404 10.21 13.40 -8.44
N VAL A 405 9.81 12.35 -7.72
CA VAL A 405 10.07 10.96 -8.10
C VAL A 405 9.19 10.57 -9.28
N ARG A 406 7.93 11.01 -9.29
CA ARG A 406 7.00 10.76 -10.39
C ARG A 406 7.48 11.40 -11.70
N THR A 407 7.96 12.64 -11.67
CA THR A 407 8.48 13.35 -12.85
C THR A 407 9.67 12.59 -13.44
N LYS A 408 10.64 12.20 -12.61
CA LYS A 408 11.78 11.37 -13.06
C LYS A 408 11.34 10.02 -13.63
N LEU A 409 10.32 9.40 -13.03
CA LEU A 409 9.77 8.16 -13.55
C LEU A 409 9.09 8.38 -14.92
N MET A 410 8.37 9.49 -15.10
CA MET A 410 7.75 9.83 -16.38
C MET A 410 8.77 10.19 -17.46
N GLU A 411 9.85 10.90 -17.11
CA GLU A 411 11.00 11.14 -17.99
C GLU A 411 11.62 9.82 -18.45
N LEU A 412 11.88 8.91 -17.50
CA LEU A 412 12.40 7.58 -17.80
C LEU A 412 11.46 6.75 -18.68
N LEU A 413 10.15 6.81 -18.44
CA LEU A 413 9.15 6.16 -19.30
C LEU A 413 9.08 6.81 -20.69
N GLY A 414 9.27 8.13 -20.78
CA GLY A 414 9.35 8.84 -22.06
C GLY A 414 10.55 8.41 -22.90
N MET A 415 11.68 8.07 -22.27
CA MET A 415 12.85 7.48 -22.95
C MET A 415 12.60 6.06 -23.46
N LEU A 416 11.54 5.39 -22.98
CA LEU A 416 11.15 4.02 -23.35
C LEU A 416 10.01 3.99 -24.36
N SER A 417 9.69 5.12 -24.99
CA SER A 417 8.44 5.32 -25.75
C SER A 417 8.14 4.23 -26.79
N GLU A 418 9.17 3.70 -27.45
CA GLU A 418 9.04 2.61 -28.45
C GLU A 418 8.76 1.24 -27.81
N ASP A 419 9.26 0.98 -26.60
CA ASP A 419 9.12 -0.28 -25.87
C ASP A 419 7.91 -0.30 -24.92
N LEU A 420 7.30 0.87 -24.64
CA LEU A 420 6.18 1.02 -23.70
C LEU A 420 4.97 0.10 -23.99
N PRO A 421 4.53 -0.14 -25.24
CA PRO A 421 3.34 -0.96 -25.51
C PRO A 421 3.44 -2.39 -24.96
N ASP A 422 4.65 -2.97 -24.95
CA ASP A 422 4.90 -4.36 -24.57
C ASP A 422 5.60 -4.50 -23.19
N ILE A 423 5.72 -3.39 -22.46
CA ILE A 423 6.44 -3.35 -21.19
C ILE A 423 5.54 -3.81 -20.04
N THR A 424 5.84 -4.98 -19.48
CA THR A 424 5.29 -5.40 -18.19
C THR A 424 6.09 -4.76 -17.06
N PRO A 425 5.54 -4.60 -15.84
CA PRO A 425 6.31 -4.08 -14.70
C PRO A 425 7.64 -4.82 -14.45
N ARG A 426 7.65 -6.14 -14.68
CA ARG A 426 8.86 -6.97 -14.58
C ARG A 426 9.86 -6.68 -15.70
N ARG A 427 9.40 -6.46 -16.93
CA ARG A 427 10.24 -6.04 -18.06
C ARG A 427 10.80 -4.63 -17.87
N LEU A 428 10.00 -3.72 -17.32
CA LEU A 428 10.42 -2.35 -17.01
C LEU A 428 11.60 -2.34 -16.02
N ILE A 429 11.50 -3.05 -14.91
CA ILE A 429 12.58 -3.11 -13.90
C ILE A 429 13.85 -3.74 -14.48
N ARG A 430 13.70 -4.70 -15.39
CA ARG A 430 14.82 -5.37 -16.07
C ARG A 430 15.32 -4.63 -17.30
N HIS A 431 14.70 -3.50 -17.66
CA HIS A 431 15.06 -2.78 -18.87
C HIS A 431 16.44 -2.14 -18.71
N PRO A 432 17.35 -2.23 -19.70
CA PRO A 432 18.72 -1.70 -19.57
C PRO A 432 18.78 -0.22 -19.16
N LEU A 433 17.91 0.62 -19.72
CA LEU A 433 17.83 2.04 -19.34
C LEU A 433 17.42 2.25 -17.88
N VAL A 434 16.48 1.45 -17.38
CA VAL A 434 16.02 1.51 -15.99
C VAL A 434 17.09 0.99 -15.04
N GLN A 435 17.76 -0.11 -15.40
CA GLN A 435 18.90 -0.64 -14.66
C GLN A 435 20.05 0.36 -14.56
N SER A 436 20.41 0.99 -15.69
CA SER A 436 21.46 2.02 -15.72
C SER A 436 21.09 3.22 -14.86
N PHE A 437 19.86 3.72 -14.99
CA PHE A 437 19.34 4.80 -14.16
C PHE A 437 19.40 4.46 -12.67
N LEU A 438 18.93 3.27 -12.27
CA LEU A 438 18.91 2.84 -10.87
C LEU A 438 20.32 2.61 -10.31
N THR A 439 21.22 2.05 -11.10
CA THR A 439 22.64 1.84 -10.69
C THR A 439 23.36 3.17 -10.53
N SER A 440 23.14 4.12 -11.45
CA SER A 440 23.68 5.48 -11.35
C SER A 440 23.13 6.23 -10.15
N LYS A 441 21.83 6.12 -9.87
CA LYS A 441 21.19 6.83 -8.75
C LYS A 441 21.45 6.19 -7.39
N PHE A 442 21.62 4.87 -7.35
CA PHE A 442 21.76 4.10 -6.11
C PHE A 442 22.99 3.18 -6.18
N PRO A 443 24.21 3.73 -6.33
CA PRO A 443 25.43 2.95 -6.56
C PRO A 443 25.81 2.06 -5.38
N LEU A 444 25.26 2.35 -4.19
CA LEU A 444 25.50 1.60 -2.95
C LEU A 444 24.50 0.46 -2.74
N ILE A 445 23.44 0.38 -3.56
CA ILE A 445 22.48 -0.72 -3.49
C ILE A 445 23.00 -1.83 -4.39
N ILE A 446 23.41 -2.94 -3.79
CA ILE A 446 23.79 -4.16 -4.50
C ILE A 446 22.53 -4.67 -5.22
N CYS A 447 22.55 -4.65 -6.54
CA CYS A 447 21.42 -5.02 -7.41
C CYS A 447 20.15 -4.16 -7.17
N PRO A 448 20.10 -2.90 -7.59
CA PRO A 448 18.96 -2.00 -7.33
C PRO A 448 17.67 -2.39 -8.07
N THR A 449 17.70 -3.47 -8.85
CA THR A 449 16.57 -4.05 -9.59
C THR A 449 16.11 -5.41 -9.07
N LEU A 450 16.69 -5.89 -7.95
CA LEU A 450 16.35 -7.16 -7.31
C LEU A 450 15.65 -6.92 -5.98
#